data_AF-A0A1M4W948-F1
#
_entry.id   AF-A0A1M4W948-F1
#
_cell.length_a   1.000
_cell.length_b   1.000
_cell.length_c   1.000
_cell.angle_alpha   90.00
_cell.angle_beta   90.00
_cell.angle_gamma   90.00
#
_symmetry.space_group_name_H-M   'P 1'
#
loop_
_entity.id
_entity.type
_entity.pdbx_description
1 polymer ?
#
loop_
_entity_poly.entity_id
_entity_poly.type
_entity_poly.pdbx_seq_one_letter_code
_entity_poly.pdbx_strand_id
1 'polypeptide(L)'
;SRVTRGNKYLKTALITSGGMAGRSRDPAFGSLYHRISNRGTKIKAVVACGHKLLRIIYKILDDKVPYDEKRALGLRQQKLVLN
;
A
#
# COMPACT_ATOMS: atom_id res chain seq x y z
N SER A 1 -8.14 10.53 14.83
CA SER A 1 -8.26 9.21 14.18
C SER A 1 -7.83 8.10 15.12
N ARG A 2 -8.74 7.19 15.49
CA ARG A 2 -8.46 6.07 16.41
C ARG A 2 -7.81 4.94 15.62
N VAL A 3 -6.50 4.74 15.80
CA VAL A 3 -5.80 3.58 15.23
C VAL A 3 -6.03 2.41 16.18
N THR A 4 -6.72 1.37 15.72
CA THR A 4 -6.90 0.15 16.53
C THR A 4 -5.53 -0.50 16.74
N ARG A 5 -5.30 -1.11 17.91
CA ARG A 5 -3.97 -1.67 18.26
C ARG A 5 -3.52 -2.81 17.35
N GLY A 6 -4.43 -3.39 16.56
CA GLY A 6 -4.13 -4.38 15.53
C GLY A 6 -3.28 -5.56 16.02
N ASN A 7 -2.82 -6.39 15.09
CA ASN A 7 -1.80 -7.39 15.40
C ASN A 7 -0.40 -6.76 15.29
N LYS A 8 0.39 -6.82 16.36
CA LYS A 8 1.75 -6.25 16.41
C LYS A 8 2.69 -6.86 15.37
N TYR A 9 2.58 -8.16 15.12
CA TYR A 9 3.44 -8.89 14.17
C TYR A 9 3.09 -8.49 12.74
N LEU A 10 1.80 -8.41 12.42
CA LEU A 10 1.33 -7.97 11.11
C LEU A 10 1.76 -6.53 10.82
N LYS A 11 1.68 -5.65 11.83
CA LYS A 11 2.17 -4.27 11.71
C LYS A 11 3.66 -4.25 11.37
N THR A 12 4.49 -4.98 12.12
CA THR A 12 5.94 -5.02 11.86
C THR A 12 6.24 -5.55 10.46
N ALA A 13 5.60 -6.65 10.05
CA ALA A 13 5.77 -7.22 8.71
C ALA A 13 5.41 -6.20 7.62
N LEU A 14 4.25 -5.55 7.72
CA LEU A 14 3.79 -4.57 6.74
C LEU A 14 4.70 -3.34 6.64
N ILE A 15 5.25 -2.88 7.77
CA ILE A 15 6.16 -1.73 7.79
C ILE A 15 7.50 -2.09 7.16
N THR A 16 8.05 -3.27 7.48
CA THR A 16 9.29 -3.76 6.86
C THR A 16 9.12 -3.94 5.35
N SER A 17 8.06 -4.62 4.92
CA SER A 17 7.74 -4.80 3.49
C SER A 17 7.46 -3.47 2.80
N GLY A 18 6.75 -2.54 3.44
CA GLY A 18 6.51 -1.20 2.93
C GLY A 18 7.80 -0.38 2.74
N GLY A 19 8.76 -0.54 3.65
CA GLY A 19 10.08 0.11 3.56
C GLY A 19 10.96 -0.44 2.44
N MET A 20 10.84 -1.75 2.14
CA MET A 20 11.47 -2.36 0.97
C MET A 20 10.79 -1.92 -0.33
N ALA A 21 9.45 -1.93 -0.36
CA ALA A 21 8.66 -1.49 -1.51
C ALA A 21 8.91 -0.02 -1.87
N GLY A 22 9.08 0.87 -0.88
CA GLY A 22 9.43 2.27 -1.15
C GLY A 22 10.81 2.46 -1.80
N ARG A 23 11.72 1.49 -1.67
CA ARG A 23 13.06 1.47 -2.27
C ARG A 23 13.15 0.60 -3.54
N SER A 24 12.06 -0.09 -3.91
CA SER A 24 12.06 -0.91 -5.11
C SER A 24 11.96 -0.04 -6.37
N ARG A 25 12.19 -0.65 -7.55
CA ARG A 25 11.98 0.01 -8.85
C ARG A 25 10.51 0.11 -9.25
N ASP A 26 9.57 -0.24 -8.37
CA ASP A 26 8.15 -0.11 -8.64
C ASP A 26 7.75 1.38 -8.71
N PRO A 27 7.25 1.87 -9.86
CA PRO A 27 6.94 3.29 -10.02
C PRO A 27 5.85 3.78 -9.06
N ALA A 28 4.93 2.91 -8.66
CA ALA A 28 3.77 3.27 -7.86
C ALA A 28 4.10 3.35 -6.35
N PHE A 29 5.05 2.56 -5.86
CA PHE A 29 5.59 2.66 -4.50
C PHE A 29 6.71 3.69 -4.41
N GLY A 30 7.61 3.75 -5.40
CA GLY A 30 8.68 4.73 -5.45
C GLY A 30 8.16 6.17 -5.51
N SER A 31 7.19 6.46 -6.37
CA SER A 31 6.58 7.80 -6.46
C SER A 31 5.75 8.17 -5.23
N LEU A 32 5.14 7.20 -4.55
CA LEU A 32 4.44 7.43 -3.28
C LEU A 32 5.46 7.78 -2.18
N TYR A 33 6.52 6.98 -2.08
CA TYR A 33 7.56 7.15 -1.07
C TYR A 33 8.21 8.54 -1.19
N HIS A 34 8.70 8.90 -2.38
CA HIS A 34 9.34 10.19 -2.62
C HIS A 34 8.41 11.38 -2.32
N ARG A 35 7.13 11.28 -2.72
CA ARG A 35 6.14 12.35 -2.49
C ARG A 35 5.89 12.59 -1.00
N ILE A 36 5.76 11.51 -0.22
CA ILE A 36 5.50 11.61 1.23
C ILE A 36 6.78 11.95 1.99
N SER A 37 7.94 11.44 1.57
CA SER A 37 9.22 11.78 2.20
C SER A 37 9.62 13.22 1.96
N ASN A 38 9.34 13.77 0.77
CA ASN A 38 9.68 15.16 0.44
C ASN A 38 8.80 16.17 1.18
N ARG A 39 7.54 15.81 1.48
CA ARG A 39 6.60 16.68 2.22
C ARG A 39 6.60 16.41 3.73
N GLY A 40 7.34 15.42 4.21
CA GLY A 40 7.20 14.90 5.56
C GLY A 40 8.43 14.14 6.04
N THR A 41 8.21 13.05 6.79
CA THR A 41 9.32 12.22 7.31
C THR A 41 9.41 10.90 6.56
N LYS A 42 10.63 10.36 6.48
CA LYS A 42 10.89 9.03 5.88
C LYS A 42 10.03 7.94 6.53
N ILE A 43 9.81 8.01 7.84
CA ILE A 43 8.94 7.08 8.57
C ILE A 43 7.48 7.17 8.09
N LYS A 44 6.93 8.38 7.91
CA LYS A 44 5.58 8.55 7.36
C LYS A 44 5.46 7.98 5.94
N ALA A 45 6.53 8.09 5.14
CA ALA A 45 6.58 7.50 3.80
C ALA A 45 6.53 5.97 3.84
N VAL A 46 7.31 5.33 4.73
CA VAL A 46 7.27 3.87 4.93
C VAL A 46 5.88 3.42 5.38
N VAL A 47 5.26 4.12 6.33
CA VAL A 47 3.90 3.80 6.81
C VAL A 47 2.87 3.91 5.68
N ALA A 48 2.98 4.93 4.83
CA ALA A 48 2.10 5.09 3.67
C ALA A 48 2.27 3.94 2.65
N CYS A 49 3.51 3.52 2.38
CA CYS A 49 3.78 2.37 1.53
C CYS A 49 3.21 1.07 2.12
N GLY A 50 3.41 0.82 3.42
CA GLY A 50 2.83 -0.33 4.12
C GLY A 50 1.30 -0.33 4.10
N HIS A 51 0.67 0.85 4.24
CA HIS A 51 -0.78 0.98 4.13
C HIS A 51 -1.29 0.70 2.72
N LYS A 52 -0.59 1.18 1.68
CA LYS A 52 -0.94 0.88 0.28
C LYS A 52 -0.84 -0.62 -0.01
N LEU A 53 0.21 -1.28 0.49
CA LEU A 53 0.38 -2.73 0.38
C LEU A 53 -0.75 -3.50 1.07
N LEU A 54 -1.12 -3.08 2.29
CA LEU A 54 -2.25 -3.66 3.02
C LEU A 54 -3.56 -3.57 2.22
N ARG A 55 -3.84 -2.44 1.58
CA ARG A 55 -5.05 -2.30 0.74
C ARG A 55 -5.04 -3.24 -0.46
N ILE A 56 -3.88 -3.43 -1.09
CA ILE A 56 -3.73 -4.38 -2.21
C ILE A 56 -4.03 -5.81 -1.71
N ILE A 57 -3.42 -6.23 -0.60
CA ILE A 57 -3.64 -7.55 0.00
C ILE A 57 -5.13 -7.74 0.34
N TYR A 58 -5.73 -6.76 1.02
CA TYR A 58 -7.15 -6.80 1.34
C TYR A 58 -8.00 -6.98 0.10
N LYS A 59 -7.71 -6.26 -1.00
CA LYS A 59 -8.50 -6.35 -2.21
C LYS A 59 -8.37 -7.71 -2.91
N ILE A 60 -7.18 -8.32 -2.91
CA ILE A 60 -6.96 -9.68 -3.41
C ILE A 60 -7.80 -10.69 -2.59
N LEU A 61 -7.79 -10.57 -1.26
CA LEU A 61 -8.52 -11.46 -0.36
C LEU A 61 -10.05 -11.27 -0.48
N ASP A 62 -10.51 -10.03 -0.63
CA ASP A 62 -11.92 -9.65 -0.77
C ASP A 62 -12.49 -10.13 -2.11
N ASP A 63 -11.78 -9.89 -3.21
CA ASP A 63 -12.24 -10.25 -4.55
C ASP A 63 -12.08 -11.76 -4.85
N LYS A 64 -11.26 -12.49 -4.08
CA LYS A 64 -10.85 -13.89 -4.34
C LYS A 64 -10.27 -14.11 -5.75
N VAL A 65 -9.75 -13.06 -6.38
CA VAL A 65 -9.11 -13.10 -7.70
C VAL A 65 -7.59 -13.10 -7.52
N PRO A 66 -6.83 -13.91 -8.29
CA PRO A 66 -5.37 -13.88 -8.24
C PRO A 66 -4.80 -12.48 -8.53
N TYR A 67 -3.62 -12.20 -7.98
CA TYR A 67 -2.95 -10.90 -8.11
C TYR A 67 -2.75 -10.50 -9.57
N ASP A 68 -3.39 -9.40 -9.97
CA ASP A 68 -3.20 -8.74 -11.25
C ASP A 68 -2.48 -7.41 -11.02
N GLU A 69 -1.23 -7.33 -11.50
CA GLU A 69 -0.35 -6.17 -11.37
C GLU A 69 -0.98 -4.87 -11.91
N LYS A 70 -1.76 -4.94 -13.00
CA LYS A 70 -2.43 -3.77 -13.59
C LYS A 70 -3.59 -3.28 -12.73
N ARG A 71 -4.35 -4.20 -12.12
CA ARG A 71 -5.48 -3.87 -11.23
C ARG A 71 -5.03 -3.38 -9.85
N ALA A 72 -4.00 -3.99 -9.27
CA ALA A 72 -3.49 -3.64 -7.95
C ALA A 72 -2.94 -2.19 -7.88
N LEU A 73 -2.35 -1.73 -8.98
CA LEU A 73 -1.80 -0.37 -9.10
C LEU A 73 -2.87 0.69 -9.44
N GLY A 74 -4.00 0.26 -10.00
CA GLY A 74 -5.10 1.09 -10.51
C GLY A 74 -6.28 1.33 -9.57
N LEU A 75 -6.10 1.28 -8.24
CA LEU A 75 -7.12 1.46 -7.18
C LEU A 75 -7.93 2.78 -7.22
N ARG A 76 -7.84 3.58 -8.29
CA ARG A 76 -8.56 4.83 -8.53
C ARG A 76 -9.70 4.72 -9.57
N GLN A 77 -9.84 3.64 -10.35
CA GLN A 77 -10.78 3.58 -11.48
C GLN A 77 -11.68 2.34 -11.54
N GLN A 78 -12.08 1.74 -10.42
CA GLN A 78 -12.91 0.52 -10.46
C GLN A 78 -14.42 0.71 -10.21
N LYS A 79 -14.94 1.94 -10.16
CA LYS A 79 -16.38 2.17 -9.89
C LYS A 79 -17.20 2.65 -11.11
N LEU A 80 -16.75 2.40 -12.34
CA LEU A 80 -17.40 2.94 -13.56
C LEU A 80 -17.77 1.91 -14.63
N VAL A 81 -17.74 0.61 -14.34
CA VAL A 81 -18.05 -0.43 -15.37
C VAL A 81 -19.09 -1.46 -14.91
N LEU A 82 -19.97 -1.09 -13.99
CA LEU A 82 -21.13 -1.91 -13.59
C LEU A 82 -22.40 -1.05 -13.56
N ASN A 83 -22.74 -0.47 -14.71
CA ASN A 83 -24.10 -0.08 -15.10
C ASN A 83 -24.26 -0.34 -16.59
#